data_AF-A0A960K7V2-F1
#
_entry.id   AF-A0A960K7V2-F1
#
_cell.length_a   1.000
_cell.length_b   1.000
_cell.length_c   1.000
_cell.angle_alpha   90.00
_cell.angle_beta   90.00
_cell.angle_gamma   90.00
#
_symmetry.space_group_name_H-M   'P 1'
#
loop_
_entity.id
_entity.type
_entity.pdbx_description
1 polymer ?
#
loop_
_entity_poly.entity_id
_entity_poly.type
_entity_poly.pdbx_seq_one_letter_code
_entity_poly.pdbx_strand_id
1 'polypeptide(L)'
;RRVARGIEDVCSSFPAGTMVATEGGPRAIETVQVGDRVWSADLESGELRLSPVSELYTREVTTLYEVETEEGSFSITGEHPVYVQELGWVPASRLEAGDRLVTEDGDPLSVLSVTRADVDGTSVFNFEVEGDHNYFAADGDVLVHNPAKCTKKKPSVPTVRGGKFGSWWDSMKSSEFNSHWNNASYGASFRKTIKRRLRSPGRMHEWVMVSRAEKARAWGLKYAFFADETRTATSSVRFVQRSTGATAGHGGSSISSYAHIEINDMIEVSATFKAFRLRLRRWANGTLPGYDYALVGGAKNLPSGFQ
;
A
#
# COMPACT_ATOMS: atom_id res chain seq x y z
N ARG A 1 7.14 -30.25 19.45
CA ARG A 1 7.57 -30.59 18.07
C ARG A 1 7.63 -29.29 17.26
N ARG A 2 8.67 -29.09 16.44
CA ARG A 2 8.95 -27.83 15.72
C ARG A 2 7.82 -27.50 14.72
N VAL A 3 7.19 -26.33 14.88
CA VAL A 3 6.38 -25.71 13.83
C VAL A 3 7.33 -25.16 12.76
N ALA A 4 7.06 -25.50 11.51
CA ALA A 4 7.88 -25.16 10.36
C ALA A 4 8.00 -23.63 10.20
N ARG A 5 9.24 -23.16 10.01
CA ARG A 5 9.52 -21.81 9.49
C ARG A 5 9.06 -21.77 8.03
N GLY A 6 8.10 -20.90 7.74
CA GLY A 6 7.70 -20.59 6.37
C GLY A 6 6.23 -20.23 6.23
N ILE A 7 5.77 -19.21 6.97
CA ILE A 7 4.54 -18.50 6.62
C ILE A 7 4.98 -17.05 6.40
N GLU A 8 5.23 -16.71 5.13
CA GLU A 8 5.55 -15.36 4.68
C GLU A 8 4.27 -14.53 4.65
N ASP A 9 4.29 -13.34 5.25
CA ASP A 9 3.20 -12.36 5.40
C ASP A 9 2.02 -12.53 4.44
N VAL A 10 0.96 -13.09 5.00
CA VAL A 10 -0.27 -13.41 4.32
C VAL A 10 -1.31 -12.34 4.64
N CYS A 11 -1.89 -11.71 3.62
CA CYS A 11 -3.10 -10.91 3.79
C CYS A 11 -4.29 -11.73 3.31
N SER A 12 -4.71 -12.69 4.13
CA SER A 12 -5.94 -13.47 3.96
C SER A 12 -7.09 -12.57 3.52
N SER A 13 -7.77 -12.87 2.40
CA SER A 13 -8.89 -12.05 1.91
C SER A 13 -9.88 -12.84 1.07
N PHE A 14 -11.04 -12.26 0.82
CA PHE A 14 -12.09 -12.74 -0.07
C PHE A 14 -12.47 -11.68 -1.12
N PRO A 15 -12.91 -12.04 -2.33
CA PRO A 15 -13.45 -11.07 -3.28
C PRO A 15 -14.77 -10.43 -2.80
N ALA A 16 -15.20 -9.36 -3.47
CA ALA A 16 -16.52 -8.77 -3.23
C ALA A 16 -17.63 -9.81 -3.45
N GLY A 17 -18.72 -9.68 -2.69
CA GLY A 17 -19.88 -10.56 -2.77
C GLY A 17 -19.80 -11.80 -1.89
N THR A 18 -18.63 -12.14 -1.32
CA THR A 18 -18.55 -13.20 -0.30
C THR A 18 -19.37 -12.81 0.91
N MET A 19 -20.35 -13.64 1.27
CA MET A 19 -21.21 -13.41 2.42
C MET A 19 -20.52 -13.79 3.72
N VAL A 20 -20.68 -12.94 4.74
CA VAL A 20 -20.13 -13.09 6.08
C VAL A 20 -21.29 -13.24 7.05
N ALA A 21 -21.20 -14.19 7.96
CA ALA A 21 -22.21 -14.39 8.98
C ALA A 21 -22.18 -13.26 10.02
N THR A 22 -23.22 -12.41 10.04
CA THR A 22 -23.33 -11.26 10.96
C THR A 22 -24.55 -11.39 11.88
N GLU A 23 -24.57 -10.61 12.97
CA GLU A 23 -25.69 -10.59 13.95
C GLU A 23 -27.06 -10.36 13.30
N GLY A 24 -27.13 -9.58 12.22
CA GLY A 24 -28.36 -9.26 11.47
C GLY A 24 -28.64 -10.16 10.27
N GLY A 25 -27.90 -11.26 10.12
CA GLY A 25 -27.91 -12.13 8.94
C GLY A 25 -26.70 -11.92 8.01
N PRO A 26 -26.59 -12.68 6.91
CA PRO A 26 -25.45 -12.61 6.02
C PRO A 26 -25.27 -11.24 5.36
N ARG A 27 -24.04 -10.71 5.33
CA ARG A 27 -23.68 -9.46 4.64
C ARG A 27 -22.47 -9.68 3.75
N ALA A 28 -22.48 -9.06 2.57
CA ALA A 28 -21.34 -9.10 1.67
C ALA A 28 -20.12 -8.42 2.32
N ILE A 29 -18.95 -9.05 2.21
CA ILE A 29 -17.74 -8.67 2.94
C ILE A 29 -17.30 -7.22 2.71
N GLU A 30 -17.49 -6.68 1.51
CA GLU A 30 -17.18 -5.30 1.16
C GLU A 30 -18.10 -4.26 1.83
N THR A 31 -19.23 -4.71 2.38
CA THR A 31 -20.21 -3.87 3.07
C THR A 31 -20.06 -3.90 4.58
N VAL A 32 -19.20 -4.77 5.13
CA VAL A 32 -18.94 -4.87 6.57
C VAL A 32 -18.19 -3.62 7.05
N GLN A 33 -18.58 -3.11 8.21
CA GLN A 33 -18.07 -1.89 8.81
C GLN A 33 -17.46 -2.16 10.19
N VAL A 34 -16.55 -1.28 10.62
CA VAL A 34 -16.04 -1.30 12.00
C VAL A 34 -17.22 -1.12 12.97
N GLY A 35 -17.29 -1.99 13.97
CA GLY A 35 -18.38 -2.05 14.93
C GLY A 35 -19.52 -3.01 14.56
N ASP A 36 -19.59 -3.51 13.32
CA ASP A 36 -20.46 -4.64 12.99
C ASP A 36 -20.06 -5.87 13.80
N ARG A 37 -21.01 -6.73 14.13
CA ARG A 37 -20.77 -7.98 14.88
C ARG A 37 -20.89 -9.18 13.94
N VAL A 38 -19.86 -10.02 13.95
CA VAL A 38 -19.78 -11.24 13.14
C VAL A 38 -19.75 -12.47 14.04
N TRP A 39 -20.24 -13.60 13.53
CA TRP A 39 -20.10 -14.87 14.22
C TRP A 39 -18.66 -15.37 14.12
N SER A 40 -18.06 -15.61 15.28
CA SER A 40 -16.75 -16.24 15.51
C SER A 40 -16.92 -17.51 16.35
N ALA A 41 -15.89 -18.34 16.42
CA ALA A 41 -15.87 -19.54 17.25
C ALA A 41 -14.72 -19.48 18.25
N ASP A 42 -15.01 -19.80 19.50
CA ASP A 42 -13.98 -20.16 20.48
C ASP A 42 -13.56 -21.61 20.19
N LEU A 43 -12.37 -21.81 19.65
CA LEU A 43 -11.86 -23.13 19.31
C LEU A 43 -11.55 -24.01 20.53
N GLU A 44 -11.44 -23.46 21.74
CA GLU A 44 -11.21 -24.21 22.97
C GLU A 44 -12.52 -24.78 23.53
N SER A 45 -13.59 -23.99 23.53
CA SER A 45 -14.91 -24.44 24.02
C SER A 45 -15.83 -25.02 22.93
N GLY A 46 -15.59 -24.66 21.67
CA GLY A 46 -16.49 -24.95 20.54
C GLY A 46 -17.72 -24.06 20.45
N GLU A 47 -17.81 -23.00 21.28
CA GLU A 47 -18.96 -22.11 21.32
C GLU A 47 -18.86 -20.98 20.29
N LEU A 48 -20.00 -20.63 19.68
CA LEU A 48 -20.12 -19.47 18.81
C LEU A 48 -20.23 -18.17 19.63
N ARG A 49 -19.65 -17.08 19.11
CA ARG A 49 -19.65 -15.75 19.73
C ARG A 49 -19.91 -14.67 18.70
N LEU A 50 -20.59 -13.61 19.13
CA LEU A 50 -20.72 -12.38 18.34
C LEU A 50 -19.59 -11.41 18.69
N SER A 51 -18.66 -11.27 17.77
CA SER A 51 -17.43 -10.52 17.98
C SER A 51 -17.40 -9.26 17.10
N PRO A 52 -17.01 -8.09 17.65
CA PRO A 52 -17.02 -6.85 16.89
C PRO A 52 -15.86 -6.78 15.90
N VAL A 53 -16.14 -6.22 14.73
CA VAL A 53 -15.16 -5.87 13.72
C VAL A 53 -14.39 -4.64 14.18
N SER A 54 -13.06 -4.76 14.27
CA SER A 54 -12.17 -3.72 14.81
C SER A 54 -11.40 -2.96 13.73
N GLU A 55 -11.07 -3.60 12.61
CA GLU A 55 -10.35 -2.99 11.48
C GLU A 55 -10.82 -3.57 10.14
N LEU A 56 -10.69 -2.80 9.06
CA LEU A 56 -11.01 -3.22 7.69
C LEU A 56 -9.76 -3.15 6.80
N TYR A 57 -9.62 -4.12 5.90
CA TYR A 57 -8.51 -4.22 4.96
C TYR A 57 -9.03 -4.44 3.54
N THR A 58 -8.37 -3.80 2.57
CA THR A 58 -8.62 -4.04 1.14
C THR A 58 -7.32 -4.03 0.36
N ARG A 59 -7.23 -4.86 -0.69
CA ARG A 59 -6.08 -4.94 -1.62
C ARG A 59 -6.54 -5.49 -2.97
N GLU A 60 -5.68 -5.40 -3.97
CA GLU A 60 -5.87 -6.10 -5.24
C GLU A 60 -5.01 -7.38 -5.31
N VAL A 61 -5.54 -8.41 -5.95
CA VAL A 61 -4.86 -9.68 -6.22
C VAL A 61 -4.93 -10.04 -7.70
N THR A 62 -4.04 -10.94 -8.11
CA THR A 62 -4.02 -11.49 -9.46
C THR A 62 -4.25 -13.00 -9.49
N THR A 63 -4.54 -13.59 -8.32
CA THR A 63 -4.81 -15.02 -8.18
C THR A 63 -5.81 -15.23 -7.05
N LEU A 64 -6.80 -16.07 -7.30
CA LEU A 64 -7.76 -16.60 -6.34
C LEU A 64 -7.78 -18.13 -6.46
N TYR A 65 -8.43 -18.78 -5.50
CA TYR A 65 -8.71 -20.21 -5.49
C TYR A 65 -10.22 -20.37 -5.36
N GLU A 66 -10.80 -21.12 -6.29
CA GLU A 66 -12.20 -21.55 -6.21
C GLU A 66 -12.23 -22.87 -5.45
N VAL A 67 -12.98 -22.90 -4.35
CA VAL A 67 -13.24 -24.09 -3.54
C VAL A 67 -14.67 -24.52 -3.84
N GLU A 68 -14.83 -25.72 -4.38
CA GLU A 68 -16.14 -26.35 -4.57
C GLU A 68 -16.41 -27.27 -3.39
N THR A 69 -17.61 -27.17 -2.82
CA THR A 69 -18.12 -27.99 -1.73
C THR A 69 -19.42 -28.70 -2.15
N GLU A 70 -19.97 -29.52 -1.26
CA GLU A 70 -21.25 -30.19 -1.51
C GLU A 70 -22.44 -29.22 -1.58
N GLU A 71 -22.32 -28.02 -1.02
CA GLU A 71 -23.41 -27.04 -0.92
C GLU A 71 -23.23 -25.81 -1.80
N GLY A 72 -22.04 -25.60 -2.37
CA GLY A 72 -21.79 -24.47 -3.26
C GLY A 72 -20.33 -24.31 -3.63
N SER A 73 -19.96 -23.10 -4.03
CA SER A 73 -18.57 -22.76 -4.28
C SER A 73 -18.26 -21.35 -3.78
N PHE A 74 -17.01 -21.14 -3.40
CA PHE A 74 -16.53 -19.82 -3.00
C PHE A 74 -15.10 -19.58 -3.47
N SER A 75 -14.82 -18.32 -3.79
CA SER A 75 -13.48 -17.84 -4.14
C SER A 75 -12.76 -17.30 -2.91
N ILE A 76 -11.48 -17.64 -2.73
CA ILE A 76 -10.66 -17.22 -1.60
C ILE A 76 -9.19 -17.02 -2.01
N THR A 77 -8.42 -16.18 -1.31
CA THR A 77 -6.97 -16.10 -1.53
C THR A 77 -6.28 -17.36 -1.02
N GLY A 78 -5.35 -17.97 -1.77
CA GLY A 78 -4.83 -19.31 -1.47
C GLY A 78 -4.06 -19.47 -0.16
N GLU A 79 -3.58 -18.36 0.36
CA GLU A 79 -2.93 -18.22 1.66
C GLU A 79 -3.88 -18.21 2.87
N HIS A 80 -5.18 -17.98 2.66
CA HIS A 80 -6.16 -17.75 3.73
C HIS A 80 -6.34 -19.05 4.53
N PRO A 81 -6.10 -19.05 5.86
CA PRO A 81 -6.30 -20.24 6.66
C PRO A 81 -7.78 -20.55 6.85
N VAL A 82 -8.16 -21.78 6.50
CA VAL A 82 -9.47 -22.38 6.67
C VAL A 82 -9.37 -23.45 7.76
N TYR A 83 -10.35 -23.53 8.66
CA TYR A 83 -10.37 -24.54 9.71
C TYR A 83 -10.94 -25.85 9.18
N VAL A 84 -10.11 -26.88 9.10
CA VAL A 84 -10.47 -28.23 8.68
C VAL A 84 -10.54 -29.14 9.91
N GLN A 85 -11.62 -29.90 10.03
CA GLN A 85 -11.82 -30.86 11.11
C GLN A 85 -10.64 -31.84 11.17
N GLU A 86 -10.10 -32.10 12.37
CA GLU A 86 -8.94 -32.96 12.64
C GLU A 86 -7.57 -32.43 12.15
N LEU A 87 -7.53 -31.51 11.18
CA LEU A 87 -6.29 -30.93 10.64
C LEU A 87 -5.98 -29.52 11.18
N GLY A 88 -6.99 -28.81 11.68
CA GLY A 88 -6.88 -27.43 12.14
C GLY A 88 -6.76 -26.44 10.97
N TRP A 89 -5.96 -25.39 11.14
CA TRP A 89 -5.80 -24.34 10.13
C TRP A 89 -4.98 -24.81 8.91
N VAL A 90 -5.66 -24.93 7.77
CA VAL A 90 -5.08 -25.29 6.48
C VAL A 90 -5.19 -24.10 5.51
N PRO A 91 -4.10 -23.65 4.84
CA PRO A 91 -4.21 -22.62 3.81
C PRO A 91 -5.13 -23.08 2.67
N ALA A 92 -6.01 -22.21 2.15
CA ALA A 92 -6.98 -22.58 1.11
C ALA A 92 -6.36 -23.24 -0.14
N SER A 93 -5.16 -22.84 -0.54
CA SER A 93 -4.40 -23.44 -1.66
C SER A 93 -3.93 -24.89 -1.41
N ARG A 94 -4.08 -25.39 -0.19
CA ARG A 94 -3.71 -26.74 0.24
C ARG A 94 -4.88 -27.56 0.73
N LEU A 95 -6.10 -27.05 0.60
CA LEU A 95 -7.29 -27.86 0.80
C LEU A 95 -7.31 -28.96 -0.26
N GLU A 96 -7.73 -30.15 0.14
CA GLU A 96 -7.83 -31.34 -0.70
C GLU A 96 -9.26 -31.86 -0.71
N ALA A 97 -9.62 -32.59 -1.77
CA ALA A 97 -10.94 -33.22 -1.85
C ALA A 97 -11.11 -34.21 -0.69
N GLY A 98 -12.23 -34.10 0.03
CA GLY A 98 -12.54 -34.86 1.23
C GLY A 98 -12.16 -34.17 2.55
N ASP A 99 -11.48 -33.02 2.51
CA ASP A 99 -11.33 -32.18 3.71
C ASP A 99 -12.71 -31.73 4.21
N ARG A 100 -12.94 -31.83 5.52
CA ARG A 100 -14.20 -31.46 6.17
C ARG A 100 -14.08 -30.10 6.84
N LEU A 101 -14.77 -29.10 6.30
CA LEU A 101 -14.78 -27.73 6.80
C LEU A 101 -15.71 -27.62 8.02
N VAL A 102 -15.37 -26.71 8.94
CA VAL A 102 -16.25 -26.35 10.06
C VAL A 102 -17.16 -25.20 9.63
N THR A 103 -18.46 -25.45 9.69
CA THR A 103 -19.55 -24.53 9.36
C THR A 103 -20.14 -23.89 10.63
N GLU A 104 -20.91 -22.83 10.46
CA GLU A 104 -21.60 -22.13 11.56
C GLU A 104 -22.67 -23.02 12.23
N ASP A 105 -23.39 -23.83 11.45
CA ASP A 105 -24.44 -24.72 11.95
C ASP A 105 -23.91 -26.00 12.62
N GLY A 106 -22.61 -26.28 12.46
CA GLY A 106 -21.89 -27.39 13.08
C GLY A 106 -21.90 -28.68 12.27
N ASP A 107 -22.59 -28.74 11.14
CA ASP A 107 -22.59 -29.89 10.22
C ASP A 107 -21.40 -29.79 9.24
N PRO A 108 -20.38 -30.67 9.33
CA PRO A 108 -19.16 -30.49 8.54
C PRO A 108 -19.41 -30.59 7.03
N LEU A 109 -18.83 -29.66 6.28
CA LEU A 109 -19.00 -29.56 4.83
C LEU A 109 -17.78 -30.11 4.08
N SER A 110 -17.99 -31.04 3.14
CA SER A 110 -16.88 -31.67 2.41
C SER A 110 -16.41 -30.81 1.23
N VAL A 111 -15.09 -30.67 1.08
CA VAL A 111 -14.47 -30.09 -0.13
C VAL A 111 -14.51 -31.13 -1.26
N LEU A 112 -15.00 -30.74 -2.43
CA LEU A 112 -15.02 -31.55 -3.65
C LEU A 112 -13.81 -31.27 -4.54
N SER A 113 -13.45 -30.00 -4.71
CA SER A 113 -12.32 -29.60 -5.54
C SER A 113 -11.77 -28.23 -5.14
N VAL A 114 -10.50 -27.99 -5.50
CA VAL A 114 -9.84 -26.68 -5.29
C VAL A 114 -9.08 -26.33 -6.54
N THR A 115 -9.46 -25.22 -7.19
CA THR A 115 -8.88 -24.80 -8.46
C THR A 115 -8.30 -23.40 -8.36
N ARG A 116 -7.03 -23.25 -8.75
CA ARG A 116 -6.41 -21.93 -8.87
C ARG A 116 -6.95 -21.19 -10.09
N ALA A 117 -7.41 -19.96 -9.90
CA ALA A 117 -7.84 -19.05 -10.95
C ALA A 117 -6.95 -17.79 -10.97
N ASP A 118 -6.34 -17.49 -12.11
CA ASP A 118 -5.68 -16.19 -12.32
C ASP A 118 -6.73 -15.14 -12.70
N VAL A 119 -6.63 -13.95 -12.09
CA VAL A 119 -7.62 -12.87 -12.23
C VAL A 119 -6.95 -11.54 -12.55
N ASP A 120 -7.65 -10.66 -13.25
CA ASP A 120 -7.13 -9.34 -13.62
C ASP A 120 -7.40 -8.31 -12.51
N GLY A 121 -6.48 -8.22 -11.54
CA GLY A 121 -6.47 -7.13 -10.56
C GLY A 121 -7.75 -7.00 -9.73
N THR A 122 -8.23 -8.11 -9.16
CA THR A 122 -9.48 -8.16 -8.38
C THR A 122 -9.29 -7.57 -7.00
N SER A 123 -10.18 -6.64 -6.61
CA SER A 123 -10.28 -6.15 -5.23
C SER A 123 -10.76 -7.25 -4.29
N VAL A 124 -10.03 -7.44 -3.20
CA VAL A 124 -10.37 -8.37 -2.12
C VAL A 124 -10.40 -7.63 -0.78
N PHE A 125 -11.18 -8.18 0.14
CA PHE A 125 -11.57 -7.60 1.41
C PHE A 125 -11.24 -8.56 2.53
N ASN A 126 -10.90 -8.01 3.70
CA ASN A 126 -10.72 -8.73 4.95
C ASN A 126 -10.97 -7.77 6.10
N PHE A 127 -11.19 -8.27 7.30
CA PHE A 127 -11.39 -7.44 8.48
C PHE A 127 -10.90 -8.15 9.74
N GLU A 128 -10.45 -7.38 10.73
CA GLU A 128 -10.00 -7.90 12.02
C GLU A 128 -11.19 -8.01 12.98
N VAL A 129 -11.28 -9.14 13.67
CA VAL A 129 -12.31 -9.43 14.68
C VAL A 129 -11.65 -9.37 16.05
N GLU A 130 -12.27 -8.68 17.00
CA GLU A 130 -11.77 -8.61 18.38
C GLU A 130 -11.89 -9.99 19.07
N GLY A 131 -10.84 -10.41 19.78
CA GLY A 131 -10.85 -11.66 20.55
C GLY A 131 -10.31 -12.86 19.77
N ASP A 132 -11.19 -13.67 19.19
CA ASP A 132 -10.86 -15.01 18.67
C ASP A 132 -10.13 -14.99 17.31
N HIS A 133 -10.05 -13.82 16.66
CA HIS A 133 -9.38 -13.60 15.37
C HIS A 133 -9.85 -14.55 14.25
N ASN A 134 -11.12 -14.97 14.30
CA ASN A 134 -11.74 -15.82 13.30
C ASN A 134 -13.20 -15.39 13.06
N TYR A 135 -13.77 -15.82 11.94
CA TYR A 135 -15.17 -15.58 11.60
C TYR A 135 -15.66 -16.61 10.57
N PHE A 136 -16.99 -16.73 10.45
CA PHE A 136 -17.63 -17.52 9.40
C PHE A 136 -17.87 -16.70 8.14
N ALA A 137 -17.44 -17.23 7.00
CA ALA A 137 -17.60 -16.65 5.66
C ALA A 137 -18.29 -17.65 4.73
N ALA A 138 -18.52 -17.24 3.47
CA ALA A 138 -19.22 -18.00 2.45
C ALA A 138 -20.56 -18.54 2.97
N ASP A 139 -21.45 -17.64 3.37
CA ASP A 139 -22.80 -17.96 3.88
C ASP A 139 -22.84 -18.81 5.17
N GLY A 140 -21.71 -18.92 5.89
CA GLY A 140 -21.60 -19.70 7.12
C GLY A 140 -20.83 -21.01 6.93
N ASP A 141 -20.48 -21.35 5.70
CA ASP A 141 -19.90 -22.63 5.30
C ASP A 141 -18.45 -22.82 5.75
N VAL A 142 -17.74 -21.73 6.07
CA VAL A 142 -16.31 -21.80 6.33
C VAL A 142 -15.86 -20.91 7.48
N LEU A 143 -15.29 -21.55 8.52
CA LEU A 143 -14.54 -20.87 9.57
C LEU A 143 -13.14 -20.51 9.08
N VAL A 144 -12.82 -19.22 9.10
CA VAL A 144 -11.52 -18.71 8.66
C VAL A 144 -10.78 -17.94 9.74
N HIS A 145 -9.45 -17.98 9.71
CA HIS A 145 -8.60 -17.23 10.62
C HIS A 145 -8.11 -15.94 9.97
N ASN A 146 -8.19 -14.84 10.70
CA ASN A 146 -7.46 -13.64 10.35
C ASN A 146 -6.12 -13.62 11.13
N PRO A 147 -4.97 -13.92 10.50
CA PRO A 147 -3.69 -13.81 11.19
C PRO A 147 -3.51 -12.35 11.65
N ALA A 148 -3.48 -12.17 12.97
CA ALA A 148 -3.41 -10.87 13.62
C ALA A 148 -2.48 -9.91 12.87
N LYS A 149 -3.09 -8.85 12.33
CA LYS A 149 -2.49 -7.82 11.49
C LYS A 149 -1.91 -8.34 10.17
N CYS A 150 -2.58 -7.90 9.10
CA CYS A 150 -2.09 -7.79 7.73
C CYS A 150 -0.80 -6.94 7.64
N THR A 151 0.31 -7.40 8.23
CA THR A 151 1.60 -6.69 8.13
C THR A 151 2.29 -7.17 6.88
N LYS A 152 2.08 -6.51 5.74
CA LYS A 152 3.07 -6.61 4.65
C LYS A 152 4.45 -6.36 5.28
N LYS A 153 5.45 -7.22 5.13
CA LYS A 153 6.80 -6.87 5.61
C LYS A 153 7.23 -5.62 4.90
N LYS A 154 7.81 -4.71 5.67
CA LYS A 154 8.52 -3.58 5.11
C LYS A 154 9.61 -4.12 4.17
N PRO A 155 9.64 -3.72 2.89
CA PRO A 155 10.66 -4.17 1.97
C PRO A 155 12.04 -3.71 2.45
N SER A 156 13.04 -4.55 2.26
CA SER A 156 14.43 -4.19 2.53
C SER A 156 14.92 -3.19 1.49
N VAL A 157 15.05 -1.93 1.89
CA VAL A 157 15.54 -0.85 1.02
C VAL A 157 17.06 -0.78 1.11
N PRO A 158 17.81 -1.10 0.04
CA PRO A 158 19.27 -1.09 0.08
C PRO A 158 19.83 0.33 0.29
N THR A 159 21.11 0.38 0.65
CA THR A 159 21.85 1.64 0.70
C THR A 159 22.17 2.14 -0.71
N VAL A 160 22.53 3.42 -0.84
CA VAL A 160 22.98 4.00 -2.12
C VAL A 160 24.36 3.48 -2.57
N ARG A 161 25.10 2.79 -1.68
CA ARG A 161 26.44 2.31 -1.97
C ARG A 161 26.43 1.28 -3.10
N GLY A 162 27.31 1.47 -4.07
CA GLY A 162 27.47 0.56 -5.20
C GLY A 162 26.25 0.48 -6.11
N GLY A 163 25.46 1.55 -6.22
CA GLY A 163 24.31 1.63 -7.14
C GLY A 163 23.08 0.80 -6.75
N LYS A 164 23.14 0.02 -5.65
CA LYS A 164 22.08 -0.92 -5.25
C LYS A 164 20.71 -0.27 -5.07
N PHE A 165 20.66 0.92 -4.48
CA PHE A 165 19.41 1.67 -4.36
C PHE A 165 18.84 2.10 -5.71
N GLY A 166 19.68 2.48 -6.67
CA GLY A 166 19.25 2.84 -8.02
C GLY A 166 18.62 1.64 -8.73
N SER A 167 19.31 0.50 -8.73
CA SER A 167 18.76 -0.74 -9.32
C SER A 167 17.45 -1.17 -8.66
N TRP A 168 17.38 -1.12 -7.33
CA TRP A 168 16.17 -1.44 -6.57
C TRP A 168 15.01 -0.48 -6.87
N TRP A 169 15.30 0.82 -6.98
CA TRP A 169 14.32 1.82 -7.38
C TRP A 169 13.82 1.50 -8.79
N ASP A 170 14.72 1.33 -9.75
CA ASP A 170 14.36 1.15 -11.15
C ASP A 170 13.62 -0.17 -11.45
N SER A 171 13.79 -1.21 -10.61
CA SER A 171 13.15 -2.53 -10.77
C SER A 171 11.76 -2.63 -10.14
N MET A 172 11.46 -1.86 -9.10
CA MET A 172 10.16 -1.92 -8.42
C MET A 172 9.03 -1.47 -9.34
N LYS A 173 7.80 -1.99 -9.21
CA LYS A 173 6.64 -1.43 -9.94
C LYS A 173 6.10 -0.20 -9.22
N SER A 174 5.50 0.75 -9.94
CA SER A 174 4.98 1.98 -9.30
C SER A 174 3.81 1.71 -8.36
N SER A 175 2.93 0.75 -8.69
CA SER A 175 1.83 0.30 -7.83
C SER A 175 2.34 -0.34 -6.54
N GLU A 176 3.32 -1.24 -6.65
CA GLU A 176 4.00 -1.88 -5.51
C GLU A 176 4.65 -0.84 -4.58
N PHE A 177 5.41 0.10 -5.16
CA PHE A 177 6.01 1.20 -4.40
C PHE A 177 4.94 2.02 -3.67
N ASN A 178 3.84 2.36 -4.35
CA ASN A 178 2.76 3.16 -3.76
C ASN A 178 2.06 2.41 -2.62
N SER A 179 1.90 1.09 -2.73
CA SER A 179 1.38 0.26 -1.65
C SER A 179 2.27 0.32 -0.40
N HIS A 180 3.59 0.20 -0.54
CA HIS A 180 4.53 0.36 0.58
C HIS A 180 4.61 1.79 1.10
N TRP A 181 4.50 2.78 0.20
CA TRP A 181 4.51 4.19 0.54
C TRP A 181 3.35 4.56 1.45
N ASN A 182 2.15 4.05 1.17
CA ASN A 182 0.92 4.37 1.90
C ASN A 182 0.55 3.34 2.99
N ASN A 183 1.38 2.31 3.20
CA ASN A 183 1.09 1.30 4.22
C ASN A 183 0.92 1.92 5.62
N ALA A 184 -0.17 1.57 6.31
CA ALA A 184 -0.52 2.13 7.61
C ALA A 184 0.50 1.77 8.71
N SER A 185 0.97 0.52 8.73
CA SER A 185 1.82 -0.01 9.80
C SER A 185 3.27 0.48 9.72
N TYR A 186 3.89 0.45 8.53
CA TYR A 186 5.32 0.80 8.38
C TYR A 186 5.60 1.89 7.37
N GLY A 187 4.60 2.41 6.64
CA GLY A 187 4.77 3.39 5.58
C GLY A 187 5.54 4.62 6.06
N ALA A 188 5.30 5.10 7.28
CA ALA A 188 6.08 6.21 7.87
C ALA A 188 7.59 5.92 7.90
N SER A 189 7.99 4.72 8.35
CA SER A 189 9.39 4.31 8.42
C SER A 189 9.98 4.03 7.02
N PHE A 190 9.17 3.55 6.07
CA PHE A 190 9.53 3.35 4.68
C PHE A 190 9.78 4.70 3.99
N ARG A 191 8.84 5.64 4.07
CA ARG A 191 8.98 7.03 3.59
C ARG A 191 10.23 7.70 4.18
N LYS A 192 10.49 7.54 5.48
CA LYS A 192 11.73 8.03 6.13
C LYS A 192 12.99 7.43 5.49
N THR A 193 12.95 6.15 5.13
CA THR A 193 14.08 5.44 4.52
C THR A 193 14.31 5.91 3.09
N ILE A 194 13.26 5.93 2.26
CA ILE A 194 13.33 6.41 0.88
C ILE A 194 13.85 7.86 0.82
N LYS A 195 13.26 8.77 1.61
CA LYS A 195 13.74 10.16 1.70
C LYS A 195 15.22 10.25 2.00
N ARG A 196 15.75 9.41 2.90
CA ARG A 196 17.17 9.39 3.23
C ARG A 196 18.04 8.91 2.06
N ARG A 197 17.58 7.92 1.30
CA ARG A 197 18.31 7.42 0.12
C ARG A 197 18.31 8.43 -1.01
N LEU A 198 17.15 9.05 -1.26
CA LEU A 198 16.99 10.07 -2.28
C LEU A 198 17.82 11.31 -1.95
N ARG A 199 17.87 11.80 -0.69
CA ARG A 199 18.71 12.95 -0.29
C ARG A 199 20.22 12.71 -0.32
N SER A 200 20.67 11.53 -0.73
CA SER A 200 22.10 11.24 -0.85
C SER A 200 22.57 11.54 -2.28
N PRO A 201 23.77 12.15 -2.46
CA PRO A 201 24.54 12.84 -1.44
C PRO A 201 23.82 14.12 -0.94
N GLY A 202 24.08 14.53 0.30
CA GLY A 202 23.46 15.73 0.89
C GLY A 202 23.96 17.04 0.26
N ARG A 203 23.46 18.18 0.76
CA ARG A 203 23.77 19.55 0.26
C ARG A 203 23.23 19.85 -1.15
N MET A 204 22.25 19.07 -1.59
CA MET A 204 21.53 19.29 -2.84
C MET A 204 20.08 19.70 -2.52
N HIS A 205 19.55 20.65 -3.27
CA HIS A 205 18.13 20.96 -3.33
C HIS A 205 17.46 20.02 -4.34
N GLU A 206 16.44 19.31 -3.91
CA GLU A 206 15.67 18.41 -4.76
C GLU A 206 14.41 19.09 -5.31
N TRP A 207 14.44 19.42 -6.61
CA TRP A 207 13.32 20.08 -7.28
C TRP A 207 12.11 19.16 -7.48
N VAL A 208 12.35 17.86 -7.70
CA VAL A 208 11.33 16.83 -7.45
C VAL A 208 11.45 16.47 -5.97
N MET A 209 10.54 16.99 -5.15
CA MET A 209 10.66 16.84 -3.72
C MET A 209 10.62 15.37 -3.27
N VAL A 210 11.58 15.00 -2.45
CA VAL A 210 11.67 13.64 -1.88
C VAL A 210 10.48 13.28 -0.99
N SER A 211 9.72 14.27 -0.51
CA SER A 211 8.44 14.06 0.20
C SER A 211 7.33 13.54 -0.71
N ARG A 212 7.50 13.65 -2.03
CA ARG A 212 6.60 13.20 -3.10
C ARG A 212 7.26 12.14 -3.98
N ALA A 213 8.05 11.26 -3.38
CA ALA A 213 8.76 10.23 -4.12
C ALA A 213 7.79 9.28 -4.87
N GLU A 214 6.59 9.06 -4.35
CA GLU A 214 5.50 8.34 -5.00
C GLU A 214 5.10 8.98 -6.34
N LYS A 215 5.11 10.31 -6.46
CA LYS A 215 4.85 11.01 -7.74
C LYS A 215 6.00 10.78 -8.72
N ALA A 216 7.25 10.84 -8.26
CA ALA A 216 8.41 10.53 -9.09
C ALA A 216 8.34 9.10 -9.65
N ARG A 217 7.86 8.15 -8.84
CA ARG A 217 7.60 6.76 -9.26
C ARG A 217 6.44 6.66 -10.24
N ALA A 218 5.32 7.32 -9.98
CA ALA A 218 4.19 7.37 -10.91
C ALA A 218 4.57 7.97 -12.26
N TRP A 219 5.47 8.96 -12.29
CA TRP A 219 6.01 9.53 -13.53
C TRP A 219 7.10 8.68 -14.20
N GLY A 220 7.45 7.52 -13.64
CA GLY A 220 8.44 6.61 -14.21
C GLY A 220 9.88 7.13 -14.16
N LEU A 221 10.19 8.08 -13.27
CA LEU A 221 11.54 8.64 -13.19
C LEU A 221 12.54 7.60 -12.69
N LYS A 222 13.58 7.36 -13.49
CA LYS A 222 14.71 6.51 -13.11
C LYS A 222 15.57 7.18 -12.05
N TYR A 223 16.24 6.39 -11.22
CA TYR A 223 17.04 6.92 -10.12
C TYR A 223 18.15 7.85 -10.60
N ALA A 224 18.87 7.49 -11.67
CA ALA A 224 19.94 8.32 -12.22
C ALA A 224 19.44 9.72 -12.65
N PHE A 225 18.36 9.76 -13.44
CA PHE A 225 17.73 11.02 -13.83
C PHE A 225 17.30 11.86 -12.62
N PHE A 226 16.63 11.23 -11.64
CA PHE A 226 16.24 11.90 -10.41
C PHE A 226 17.43 12.40 -9.57
N ALA A 227 18.52 11.64 -9.50
CA ALA A 227 19.68 11.95 -8.69
C ALA A 227 20.55 13.06 -9.31
N ASP A 228 20.77 12.97 -10.62
CA ASP A 228 21.85 13.70 -11.29
C ASP A 228 21.33 14.90 -12.08
N GLU A 229 20.10 14.82 -12.62
CA GLU A 229 19.57 15.83 -13.53
C GLU A 229 18.51 16.74 -12.92
N THR A 230 17.98 16.39 -11.74
CA THR A 230 16.88 17.16 -11.12
C THR A 230 17.27 17.93 -9.86
N ARG A 231 18.56 18.06 -9.56
CA ARG A 231 19.04 18.67 -8.32
C ARG A 231 20.05 19.79 -8.56
N THR A 232 20.10 20.72 -7.61
CA THR A 232 21.04 21.85 -7.62
C THR A 232 21.73 21.92 -6.27
N ALA A 233 23.01 22.29 -6.20
CA ALA A 233 23.67 22.53 -4.91
C ALA A 233 22.88 23.58 -4.11
N THR A 234 22.60 23.32 -2.82
CA THR A 234 21.78 24.24 -2.00
C THR A 234 22.40 25.63 -1.90
N SER A 235 23.75 25.72 -1.92
CA SER A 235 24.50 26.97 -1.95
C SER A 235 24.24 27.83 -3.18
N SER A 236 23.74 27.24 -4.27
CA SER A 236 23.46 27.92 -5.53
C SER A 236 21.98 28.26 -5.70
N VAL A 237 21.12 27.86 -4.76
CA VAL A 237 19.68 28.10 -4.82
C VAL A 237 19.33 29.36 -4.04
N ARG A 238 18.71 30.31 -4.74
CA ARG A 238 18.17 31.55 -4.15
C ARG A 238 16.77 31.82 -4.68
N PHE A 239 15.83 32.02 -3.77
CA PHE A 239 14.43 32.31 -4.08
C PHE A 239 14.17 33.81 -4.02
N VAL A 240 13.14 34.25 -4.74
CA VAL A 240 12.63 35.62 -4.71
C VAL A 240 11.13 35.60 -4.49
N GLN A 241 10.63 36.46 -3.61
CA GLN A 241 9.22 36.82 -3.53
C GLN A 241 8.96 37.99 -4.49
N ARG A 242 8.07 37.80 -5.45
CA ARG A 242 7.88 38.71 -6.58
C ARG A 242 7.19 40.00 -6.17
N SER A 243 6.21 39.92 -5.27
CA SER A 243 5.48 41.07 -4.75
C SER A 243 6.36 42.08 -4.00
N THR A 244 7.42 41.60 -3.34
CA THR A 244 8.29 42.45 -2.50
C THR A 244 9.70 42.63 -3.06
N GLY A 245 10.11 41.79 -4.01
CA GLY A 245 11.49 41.71 -4.50
C GLY A 245 12.47 41.11 -3.49
N ALA A 246 12.01 40.71 -2.30
CA ALA A 246 12.86 40.13 -1.26
C ALA A 246 13.42 38.78 -1.71
N THR A 247 14.66 38.50 -1.33
CA THR A 247 15.32 37.24 -1.71
C THR A 247 15.92 36.53 -0.52
N ALA A 248 15.97 35.20 -0.58
CA ALA A 248 16.63 34.40 0.43
C ALA A 248 17.29 33.17 -0.20
N GLY A 249 18.38 32.71 0.42
CA GLY A 249 18.98 31.43 0.08
C GLY A 249 18.10 30.25 0.49
N HIS A 250 18.55 29.05 0.12
CA HIS A 250 17.89 27.82 0.50
C HIS A 250 18.00 27.54 2.02
N GLY A 251 16.84 27.35 2.67
CA GLY A 251 16.72 27.03 4.09
C GLY A 251 16.67 28.25 5.01
N GLY A 252 16.09 28.07 6.21
CA GLY A 252 16.16 29.06 7.29
C GLY A 252 15.36 30.37 7.09
N SER A 253 14.55 30.48 6.04
CA SER A 253 13.75 31.69 5.75
C SER A 253 12.31 31.34 5.38
N SER A 254 11.39 32.26 5.66
CA SER A 254 9.99 32.16 5.22
C SER A 254 9.89 32.08 3.70
N ILE A 255 10.68 32.88 2.96
CA ILE A 255 10.74 32.85 1.49
C ILE A 255 11.10 31.45 0.98
N SER A 256 12.12 30.82 1.57
CA SER A 256 12.46 29.44 1.23
C SER A 256 11.28 28.50 1.53
N SER A 257 10.65 28.61 2.70
CA SER A 257 9.52 27.75 3.07
C SER A 257 8.34 27.87 2.10
N TYR A 258 7.91 29.09 1.76
CA TYR A 258 6.81 29.30 0.83
C TYR A 258 7.16 28.89 -0.61
N ALA A 259 8.39 29.11 -1.07
CA ALA A 259 8.84 28.58 -2.35
C ALA A 259 8.72 27.04 -2.41
N HIS A 260 9.06 26.33 -1.32
CA HIS A 260 8.83 24.89 -1.24
C HIS A 260 7.34 24.55 -1.26
N ILE A 261 6.48 25.31 -0.59
CA ILE A 261 5.02 25.06 -0.64
C ILE A 261 4.52 25.14 -2.08
N GLU A 262 4.91 26.17 -2.83
CA GLU A 262 4.50 26.35 -4.23
C GLU A 262 5.04 25.25 -5.16
N ILE A 263 6.29 24.83 -4.97
CA ILE A 263 6.85 23.70 -5.73
C ILE A 263 6.09 22.41 -5.41
N ASN A 264 5.66 22.21 -4.16
CA ASN A 264 4.94 21.00 -3.76
C ASN A 264 3.56 20.98 -4.40
N ASP A 265 2.88 22.12 -4.40
CA ASP A 265 1.61 22.30 -5.08
C ASP A 265 1.72 21.97 -6.58
N MET A 266 2.75 22.47 -7.26
CA MET A 266 3.00 22.13 -8.67
C MET A 266 3.22 20.62 -8.90
N ILE A 267 3.87 19.92 -7.98
CA ILE A 267 4.02 18.46 -8.06
C ILE A 267 2.66 17.77 -7.93
N GLU A 268 1.83 18.20 -6.98
CA GLU A 268 0.53 17.58 -6.72
C GLU A 268 -0.41 17.67 -7.91
N VAL A 269 -0.53 18.87 -8.49
CA VAL A 269 -1.46 19.15 -9.60
C VAL A 269 -0.96 18.64 -10.97
N SER A 270 0.25 18.09 -11.04
CA SER A 270 0.85 17.61 -12.29
C SER A 270 0.61 16.11 -12.50
N ALA A 271 -0.18 15.77 -13.51
CA ALA A 271 -0.41 14.37 -13.90
C ALA A 271 0.86 13.68 -14.44
N THR A 272 1.76 14.43 -15.09
CA THR A 272 3.00 13.90 -15.68
C THR A 272 4.20 14.76 -15.32
N PHE A 273 5.41 14.17 -15.37
CA PHE A 273 6.65 14.93 -15.18
C PHE A 273 6.81 16.04 -16.24
N LYS A 274 6.36 15.82 -17.48
CA LYS A 274 6.37 16.86 -18.52
C LYS A 274 5.53 18.08 -18.12
N ALA A 275 4.36 17.86 -17.54
CA ALA A 275 3.50 18.94 -17.03
C ALA A 275 4.15 19.67 -15.85
N PHE A 276 4.73 18.92 -14.90
CA PHE A 276 5.47 19.49 -13.77
C PHE A 276 6.65 20.35 -14.25
N ARG A 277 7.46 19.82 -15.17
CA ARG A 277 8.60 20.54 -15.75
C ARG A 277 8.19 21.88 -16.38
N LEU A 278 7.09 21.89 -17.13
CA LEU A 278 6.57 23.13 -17.73
C LEU A 278 6.14 24.13 -16.66
N ARG A 279 5.40 23.69 -15.63
CA ARG A 279 4.98 24.55 -14.52
C ARG A 279 6.19 25.10 -13.75
N LEU A 280 7.14 24.24 -13.40
CA LEU A 280 8.34 24.64 -12.66
C LEU A 280 9.17 25.68 -13.42
N ARG A 281 9.32 25.53 -14.75
CA ARG A 281 10.01 26.54 -15.58
C ARG A 281 9.29 27.88 -15.57
N ARG A 282 7.96 27.88 -15.70
CA ARG A 282 7.16 29.11 -15.64
C ARG A 282 7.22 29.76 -14.26
N TRP A 283 7.13 28.95 -13.21
CA TRP A 283 7.29 29.38 -11.83
C TRP A 283 8.67 29.99 -11.59
N ALA A 284 9.74 29.33 -12.05
CA ALA A 284 11.10 29.82 -11.92
C ALA A 284 11.29 31.18 -12.62
N ASN A 285 10.65 31.40 -13.77
CA ASN A 285 10.64 32.68 -14.49
C ASN A 285 9.68 33.73 -13.89
N GLY A 286 8.88 33.39 -12.89
CA GLY A 286 7.84 34.27 -12.36
C GLY A 286 6.71 34.54 -13.35
N THR A 287 6.40 33.61 -14.26
CA THR A 287 5.32 33.76 -15.28
C THR A 287 4.17 32.77 -15.08
N LEU A 288 4.18 32.01 -13.99
CA LEU A 288 3.07 31.14 -13.61
C LEU A 288 2.07 31.94 -12.76
N PRO A 289 0.81 32.14 -13.21
CA PRO A 289 -0.20 32.84 -12.43
C PRO A 289 -0.55 32.09 -11.14
N GLY A 290 -0.91 32.82 -10.08
CA GLY A 290 -1.31 32.25 -8.79
C GLY A 290 -0.15 31.93 -7.84
N TYR A 291 1.10 32.21 -8.23
CA TYR A 291 2.30 31.95 -7.43
C TYR A 291 3.14 33.24 -7.29
N ASP A 292 3.56 33.54 -6.07
CA ASP A 292 4.31 34.76 -5.72
C ASP A 292 5.82 34.50 -5.61
N TYR A 293 6.27 33.25 -5.53
CA TYR A 293 7.70 32.94 -5.42
C TYR A 293 8.27 32.48 -6.77
N ALA A 294 9.58 32.63 -6.92
CA ALA A 294 10.31 32.23 -8.12
C ALA A 294 11.79 31.94 -7.80
N LEU A 295 12.51 31.49 -8.83
CA LEU A 295 13.95 31.28 -8.77
C LEU A 295 14.67 32.55 -9.21
N VAL A 296 15.61 33.04 -8.41
CA VAL A 296 16.50 34.13 -8.83
C VAL A 296 17.23 33.70 -10.09
N GLY A 297 17.15 34.54 -11.12
CA GLY A 297 17.77 34.29 -12.43
C GLY A 297 16.94 33.42 -13.37
N GLY A 298 15.76 32.96 -12.96
CA GLY A 298 14.82 32.27 -13.84
C GLY A 298 15.14 30.80 -14.09
N ALA A 299 14.41 30.21 -15.04
CA ALA A 299 14.48 28.80 -15.40
C ALA A 299 15.87 28.35 -15.88
N LYS A 300 16.70 29.25 -16.40
CA LYS A 300 18.10 28.94 -16.78
C LYS A 300 18.97 28.48 -15.59
N ASN A 301 18.55 28.77 -14.36
CA ASN A 301 19.22 28.34 -13.14
C ASN A 301 18.67 27.02 -12.58
N LEU A 302 17.67 26.41 -13.23
CA LEU A 302 17.24 25.04 -12.93
C LEU A 302 18.28 24.02 -13.46
N PRO A 303 18.32 22.79 -12.93
CA PRO A 303 19.23 21.78 -13.45
C PRO A 303 18.75 21.21 -14.80
N SER A 304 19.62 20.45 -15.48
CA SER A 304 19.43 19.99 -16.87
C SER A 304 18.11 19.26 -17.13
N GLY A 305 17.62 18.48 -16.16
CA GLY A 305 16.35 17.76 -16.27
C GLY A 305 15.12 18.67 -16.42
N PHE A 306 15.28 19.98 -16.15
CA PHE A 306 14.24 20.99 -16.33
C PHE A 306 14.59 22.05 -17.37
N GLN A 307 15.70 21.90 -18.10
CA GLN A 307 16.05 22.78 -19.22
C GLN A 307 15.18 22.55 -20.46
#